data_AF-A0AAD2FHT8-F1
#
_entry.id   AF-A0AAD2FHT8-F1
#
_cell.length_a   1.000
_cell.length_b   1.000
_cell.length_c   1.000
_cell.angle_alpha   90.00
_cell.angle_beta   90.00
_cell.angle_gamma   90.00
#
_symmetry.space_group_name_H-M   'P 1'
#
loop_
_entity.id
_entity.type
_entity.pdbx_description
1 polymer ?
#
loop_
_entity_poly.entity_id
_entity_poly.type
_entity_poly.pdbx_seq_one_letter_code
_entity_poly.pdbx_strand_id
1 'polypeptide(L)'
;MSTAGNSTTNRNPSRVLQPGNLESSLVYILETVVGYSAGSILHLALDLYGCKCYLDLVGMDDADIDGLQYPVSRPCGANGDPQPDVLRDVPKPLKAYLHGIGGYFYHQETVLQDPVTLTNCVLIDPDDFDTYRASSAFIMFRSCTIPQSLVSKPS
;
A
#
# COMPACT_ATOMS: atom_id res chain seq x y z
N MET A 1 -20.88 12.05 59.32
CA MET A 1 -19.67 12.48 58.59
C MET A 1 -18.86 11.24 58.19
N SER A 2 -19.03 10.81 56.94
CA SER A 2 -18.36 9.68 56.25
C SER A 2 -19.10 9.58 54.92
N THR A 3 -18.51 9.52 53.74
CA THR A 3 -17.16 9.13 53.30
C THR A 3 -16.90 9.87 51.98
N ALA A 4 -15.70 10.44 51.81
CA ALA A 4 -15.25 10.94 50.52
C ALA A 4 -14.98 9.74 49.59
N GLY A 5 -15.79 9.59 48.54
CA GLY A 5 -15.51 8.68 47.44
C GLY A 5 -14.44 9.28 46.53
N ASN A 6 -13.21 8.79 46.64
CA ASN A 6 -12.18 9.02 45.63
C ASN A 6 -12.49 8.13 44.42
N SER A 7 -13.20 8.69 43.43
CA SER A 7 -13.25 8.12 42.09
C SER A 7 -11.93 8.39 41.38
N THR A 8 -11.01 7.44 41.45
CA THR A 8 -9.87 7.36 40.54
C THR A 8 -10.39 7.00 39.14
N THR A 9 -10.75 8.00 38.35
CA THR A 9 -10.87 7.85 36.90
C THR A 9 -9.50 7.51 36.34
N ASN A 10 -9.24 6.22 36.12
CA ASN A 10 -8.19 5.73 35.24
C ASN A 10 -8.49 6.25 33.82
N ARG A 11 -7.99 7.45 33.50
CA ARG A 11 -7.91 7.91 32.11
C ARG A 11 -6.75 7.15 31.48
N ASN A 12 -7.11 6.10 30.74
CA ASN A 12 -6.21 5.47 29.78
C ASN A 12 -5.67 6.60 28.88
N PRO A 13 -4.34 6.84 28.81
CA PRO A 13 -3.83 7.89 27.95
C PRO A 13 -4.28 7.59 26.53
N SER A 14 -4.97 8.55 25.92
CA SER A 14 -5.40 8.51 24.52
C SER A 14 -4.23 8.04 23.67
N ARG A 15 -4.35 6.82 23.11
CA ARG A 15 -3.33 6.20 22.26
C ARG A 15 -3.11 7.14 21.08
N VAL A 16 -1.97 7.83 21.05
CA VAL A 16 -1.59 8.64 19.89
C VAL A 16 -1.53 7.69 18.70
N LEU A 17 -2.41 7.90 17.73
CA LEU A 17 -2.45 7.10 16.51
C LEU A 17 -1.14 7.35 15.75
N GLN A 18 -0.39 6.28 15.50
CA GLN A 18 0.83 6.35 14.69
C GLN A 18 0.44 6.63 13.23
N PRO A 19 1.28 7.34 12.45
CA PRO A 19 1.01 7.71 11.06
C PRO A 19 0.41 6.58 10.21
N GLY A 20 0.94 5.36 10.33
CA GLY A 20 0.49 4.20 9.56
C GLY A 20 -0.93 3.72 9.85
N ASN A 21 -1.61 4.26 10.87
CA ASN A 21 -3.02 4.00 11.17
C ASN A 21 -3.96 5.09 10.61
N LEU A 22 -3.39 6.11 9.97
CA LEU A 22 -4.12 7.25 9.44
C LEU A 22 -4.27 7.11 7.93
N GLU A 23 -5.38 7.59 7.39
CA GLU A 23 -5.64 7.61 5.95
C GLU A 23 -4.55 8.36 5.16
N SER A 24 -3.99 9.40 5.77
CA SER A 24 -2.88 10.16 5.21
C SER A 24 -1.64 9.32 4.89
N SER A 25 -1.44 8.17 5.54
CA SER A 25 -0.34 7.27 5.20
C SER A 25 -0.54 6.56 3.87
N LEU A 26 -1.77 6.14 3.56
CA LEU A 26 -2.09 5.55 2.27
C LEU A 26 -2.02 6.61 1.16
N VAL A 27 -2.54 7.81 1.42
CA VAL A 27 -2.45 8.94 0.49
C VAL A 27 -0.98 9.27 0.18
N TYR A 28 -0.12 9.35 1.20
CA TYR A 28 1.31 9.57 0.99
C TYR A 28 1.94 8.50 0.09
N ILE A 29 1.68 7.22 0.36
CA ILE A 29 2.23 6.12 -0.44
C ILE A 29 1.74 6.22 -1.89
N LEU A 30 0.44 6.41 -2.12
CA LEU A 30 -0.11 6.44 -3.47
C LEU A 30 0.33 7.69 -4.25
N GLU A 31 0.23 8.87 -3.65
CA GLU A 31 0.47 10.12 -4.36
C GLU A 31 1.95 10.51 -4.41
N THR A 32 2.69 10.25 -3.34
CA THR A 32 4.10 10.68 -3.22
C THR A 32 5.06 9.58 -3.63
N VAL A 33 4.91 8.37 -3.08
CA VAL A 33 5.86 7.26 -3.35
C VAL A 33 5.61 6.64 -4.72
N VAL A 34 4.34 6.41 -5.07
CA VAL A 34 3.95 5.74 -6.31
C VAL A 34 3.66 6.73 -7.44
N GLY A 35 3.24 7.95 -7.12
CA GLY A 35 2.95 9.01 -8.10
C GLY A 35 1.56 8.95 -8.74
N TYR A 36 0.57 8.32 -8.09
CA TYR A 36 -0.82 8.29 -8.55
C TYR A 36 -1.72 9.15 -7.69
N SER A 37 -2.38 10.12 -8.32
CA SER A 37 -3.32 11.02 -7.65
C SER A 37 -4.57 10.32 -7.11
N ALA A 38 -5.26 11.00 -6.20
CA ALA A 38 -6.64 10.71 -5.87
C ALA A 38 -7.50 10.51 -7.13
N GLY A 39 -8.36 9.48 -7.08
CA GLY A 39 -9.27 9.11 -8.18
C GLY A 39 -8.61 8.30 -9.30
N SER A 40 -7.32 8.00 -9.19
CA SER A 40 -6.66 7.02 -10.07
C SER A 40 -7.28 5.62 -9.92
N ILE A 41 -7.02 4.75 -10.90
CA ILE A 41 -7.47 3.35 -10.88
C ILE A 41 -7.06 2.64 -9.58
N LEU A 42 -5.83 2.86 -9.11
CA LEU A 42 -5.34 2.24 -7.87
C LEU A 42 -6.06 2.81 -6.64
N HIS A 43 -6.29 4.12 -6.59
CA HIS A 43 -7.04 4.71 -5.48
C HIS A 43 -8.45 4.15 -5.39
N LEU A 44 -9.16 4.09 -6.52
CA LEU A 44 -10.52 3.54 -6.58
C LEU A 44 -10.57 2.04 -6.24
N ALA A 45 -9.55 1.28 -6.65
CA ALA A 45 -9.48 -0.15 -6.34
C ALA A 45 -9.24 -0.42 -4.86
N LEU A 46 -8.30 0.32 -4.24
CA LEU A 46 -7.99 0.18 -2.83
C LEU A 46 -9.14 0.66 -1.94
N ASP A 47 -9.84 1.72 -2.35
CA ASP A 47 -11.04 2.19 -1.67
C ASP A 47 -12.18 1.15 -1.74
N LEU A 48 -12.40 0.55 -2.92
CA LEU A 48 -13.38 -0.53 -3.12
C LEU A 48 -13.02 -1.78 -2.28
N TYR A 49 -11.73 -2.11 -2.18
CA TYR A 49 -11.23 -3.21 -1.35
C TYR A 49 -11.39 -2.92 0.15
N GLY A 50 -11.46 -1.65 0.54
CA GLY A 50 -11.54 -1.22 1.94
C GLY A 50 -10.18 -0.95 2.59
N CYS A 51 -9.10 -0.82 1.81
CA CYS A 51 -7.80 -0.40 2.30
C CYS A 51 -7.83 1.11 2.61
N LYS A 52 -7.64 1.49 3.88
CA LYS A 52 -7.74 2.88 4.33
C LYS A 52 -6.42 3.48 4.76
N CYS A 53 -5.46 2.69 5.24
CA CYS A 53 -4.18 3.17 5.72
C CYS A 53 -3.02 2.24 5.32
N TYR A 54 -1.78 2.64 5.64
CA TYR A 54 -0.59 1.81 5.45
C TYR A 54 -0.73 0.44 6.12
N LEU A 55 -1.31 0.38 7.33
CA LEU A 55 -1.48 -0.89 8.05
C LEU A 55 -2.39 -1.86 7.28
N ASP A 56 -3.44 -1.36 6.63
CA ASP A 56 -4.30 -2.19 5.78
C ASP A 56 -3.54 -2.66 4.53
N LEU A 57 -2.74 -1.76 3.94
CA LEU A 57 -1.96 -2.05 2.73
C LEU A 57 -0.93 -3.16 2.96
N VAL A 58 -0.20 -3.15 4.08
CA VAL A 58 0.77 -4.22 4.42
C VAL A 58 0.10 -5.54 4.80
N GLY A 59 -1.20 -5.50 5.13
CA GLY A 59 -1.99 -6.68 5.41
C GLY A 59 -2.50 -7.40 4.15
N MET A 60 -2.39 -6.78 2.98
CA MET A 60 -2.80 -7.39 1.71
C MET A 60 -1.81 -8.46 1.28
N ASP A 61 -2.31 -9.63 0.88
CA ASP A 61 -1.50 -10.66 0.26
C ASP A 61 -1.45 -10.56 -1.28
N ASP A 62 -0.65 -11.41 -1.92
CA ASP A 62 -0.52 -11.41 -3.38
C ASP A 62 -1.85 -11.69 -4.09
N ALA A 63 -2.71 -12.52 -3.51
CA ALA A 63 -4.01 -12.86 -4.07
C ALA A 63 -4.99 -11.68 -3.96
N ASP A 64 -4.93 -10.91 -2.88
CA ASP A 64 -5.68 -9.67 -2.72
C ASP A 64 -5.29 -8.66 -3.80
N ILE A 65 -3.98 -8.43 -3.99
CA ILE A 65 -3.44 -7.51 -5.00
C ILE A 65 -3.82 -7.97 -6.41
N ASP A 66 -3.66 -9.25 -6.70
CA ASP A 66 -3.99 -9.82 -8.01
C ASP A 66 -5.50 -9.89 -8.26
N GLY A 67 -6.31 -9.90 -7.22
CA GLY A 67 -7.78 -9.85 -7.25
C GLY A 67 -8.37 -8.44 -7.36
N LEU A 68 -7.55 -7.38 -7.25
CA LEU A 68 -8.07 -6.00 -7.25
C LEU A 68 -8.86 -5.64 -8.52
N GLN A 69 -10.02 -5.05 -8.27
CA GLN A 69 -10.91 -4.48 -9.26
C GLN A 69 -11.21 -3.01 -8.92
N TYR A 70 -11.65 -2.23 -9.91
CA TYR A 70 -12.05 -0.85 -9.73
C TYR A 70 -13.39 -0.57 -10.43
N PRO A 71 -14.21 0.34 -9.87
CA PRO A 71 -15.46 0.76 -10.49
C PRO A 71 -15.19 1.63 -11.73
N VAL A 72 -15.94 1.36 -12.79
CA VAL A 72 -15.98 2.18 -14.01
C VAL A 72 -17.40 2.65 -14.25
N SER A 73 -17.58 3.97 -14.22
CA SER A 73 -18.88 4.58 -14.46
C SER A 73 -19.39 4.35 -15.87
N ARG A 74 -20.68 4.03 -15.95
CA ARG A 74 -21.38 3.83 -17.21
C ARG A 74 -22.14 5.08 -17.62
N PRO A 75 -22.29 5.32 -18.94
CA PRO A 75 -23.22 6.34 -19.42
C PRO A 75 -24.62 6.10 -18.88
N CYS A 76 -25.38 7.17 -18.66
CA CYS A 76 -26.79 7.06 -18.32
C CYS A 76 -27.55 6.22 -19.36
N GLY A 77 -28.62 5.55 -18.93
CA GLY A 77 -29.51 4.81 -19.83
C GLY A 77 -30.22 5.73 -20.82
N ALA A 78 -30.95 5.11 -21.76
CA ALA A 78 -31.72 5.83 -22.78
C ALA A 78 -32.72 6.86 -22.21
N ASN A 79 -33.12 6.68 -20.95
CA ASN A 79 -34.05 7.55 -20.24
C ASN A 79 -33.35 8.61 -19.36
N GLY A 80 -32.02 8.68 -19.39
CA GLY A 80 -31.23 9.56 -18.51
C GLY A 80 -30.93 8.98 -17.13
N ASP A 81 -31.41 7.76 -16.83
CA ASP A 81 -31.21 7.12 -15.53
C ASP A 81 -29.73 6.77 -15.28
N PRO A 82 -29.19 7.07 -14.07
CA PRO A 82 -27.88 6.61 -13.66
C PRO A 82 -27.80 5.09 -13.73
N GLN A 83 -26.69 4.60 -14.27
CA GLN A 83 -26.42 3.17 -14.32
C GLN A 83 -25.42 2.79 -13.24
N PRO A 84 -25.55 1.60 -12.62
CA PRO A 84 -24.53 1.11 -11.71
C PRO A 84 -23.19 1.00 -12.44
N ASP A 85 -22.12 1.24 -11.69
CA ASP A 85 -20.75 1.04 -12.16
C ASP A 85 -20.52 -0.43 -12.52
N VAL A 86 -19.58 -0.66 -13.44
CA VAL A 86 -19.09 -2.00 -13.75
C VAL A 86 -17.69 -2.15 -13.17
N LEU A 87 -17.45 -3.27 -12.51
CA LEU A 87 -16.13 -3.61 -12.00
C LEU A 87 -15.24 -4.08 -13.16
N ARG A 88 -14.01 -3.56 -13.19
CA ARG A 88 -12.95 -4.02 -14.10
C ARG A 88 -11.71 -4.38 -13.32
N ASP A 89 -10.94 -5.32 -13.84
CA ASP A 89 -9.67 -5.70 -13.24
C ASP A 89 -8.67 -4.56 -13.33
N VAL A 90 -7.93 -4.32 -12.24
CA VAL A 90 -6.83 -3.35 -12.26
C VAL A 90 -5.76 -3.84 -13.24
N PRO A 91 -5.27 -2.99 -14.17
CA PRO A 91 -4.22 -3.35 -15.11
C PRO A 91 -2.98 -3.91 -14.42
N LYS A 92 -2.40 -4.97 -14.98
CA LYS A 92 -1.19 -5.62 -14.46
C LYS A 92 -0.02 -4.65 -14.16
N PRO A 93 0.26 -3.63 -14.99
CA PRO A 93 1.31 -2.65 -14.66
C PRO A 93 1.05 -1.89 -13.36
N LEU A 94 -0.21 -1.61 -13.03
CA LEU A 94 -0.58 -0.93 -11.79
C LEU A 94 -0.45 -1.85 -10.58
N LYS A 95 -0.88 -3.13 -10.71
CA LYS A 95 -0.65 -4.15 -9.68
C LYS A 95 0.83 -4.32 -9.36
N ALA A 96 1.71 -4.18 -10.37
CA ALA A 96 3.16 -4.25 -10.16
C ALA A 96 3.70 -3.15 -9.22
N TYR A 97 3.02 -2.01 -9.06
CA TYR A 97 3.38 -1.01 -8.04
C TYR A 97 3.08 -1.48 -6.63
N LEU A 98 1.93 -2.10 -6.39
CA LEU A 98 1.58 -2.65 -5.08
C LEU A 98 2.51 -3.81 -4.70
N HIS A 99 2.78 -4.71 -5.65
CA HIS A 99 3.83 -5.74 -5.50
C HIS A 99 5.22 -5.13 -5.23
N GLY A 100 5.54 -4.00 -5.86
CA GLY A 100 6.76 -3.24 -5.61
C GLY A 100 6.86 -2.72 -4.19
N ILE A 101 5.76 -2.20 -3.64
CA ILE A 101 5.68 -1.74 -2.24
C ILE A 101 5.98 -2.89 -1.27
N GLY A 102 5.31 -4.04 -1.44
CA GLY A 102 5.55 -5.21 -0.60
C GLY A 102 7.01 -5.67 -0.65
N GLY A 103 7.59 -5.71 -1.85
CA GLY A 103 9.00 -6.06 -2.02
C GLY A 103 9.96 -5.03 -1.42
N TYR A 104 9.64 -3.74 -1.51
CA TYR A 104 10.43 -2.68 -0.93
C TYR A 104 10.48 -2.80 0.60
N PHE A 105 9.33 -3.07 1.24
CA PHE A 105 9.28 -3.31 2.69
C PHE A 105 10.11 -4.52 3.11
N TYR A 106 10.00 -5.62 2.35
CA TYR A 106 10.84 -6.80 2.57
C TYR A 106 12.34 -6.49 2.43
N HIS A 107 12.72 -5.71 1.41
CA HIS A 107 14.11 -5.32 1.15
C HIS A 107 14.67 -4.45 2.28
N GLN A 108 13.89 -3.45 2.70
CA GLN A 108 14.24 -2.56 3.80
C GLN A 108 14.48 -3.34 5.11
N GLU A 109 13.59 -4.28 5.44
CA GLU A 109 13.72 -5.10 6.65
C GLU A 109 14.91 -6.08 6.56
N THR A 110 15.02 -6.83 5.46
CA THR A 110 15.90 -8.01 5.41
C THR A 110 17.29 -7.74 4.86
N VAL A 111 17.47 -6.69 4.06
CA VAL A 111 18.75 -6.37 3.41
C VAL A 111 19.36 -5.10 4.01
N LEU A 112 18.58 -4.03 4.13
CA LEU A 112 19.08 -2.74 4.63
C LEU A 112 19.01 -2.63 6.16
N GLN A 113 18.26 -3.51 6.81
CA GLN A 113 18.04 -3.52 8.27
C GLN A 113 17.41 -2.21 8.79
N ASP A 114 16.61 -1.55 7.95
CA ASP A 114 15.90 -0.31 8.27
C ASP A 114 14.39 -0.48 7.96
N PRO A 115 13.64 -1.19 8.81
CA PRO A 115 12.27 -1.57 8.48
C PRO A 115 11.35 -0.35 8.35
N VAL A 116 10.44 -0.42 7.37
CA VAL A 116 9.29 0.47 7.31
C VAL A 116 8.25 0.00 8.34
N THR A 117 7.79 0.93 9.16
CA THR A 117 6.91 0.70 10.31
C THR A 117 5.77 1.71 10.31
N LEU A 118 4.85 1.54 11.26
CA LEU A 118 3.75 2.48 11.49
C LEU A 118 4.19 3.92 11.79
N THR A 119 5.43 4.16 12.20
CA THR A 119 5.92 5.49 12.58
C THR A 119 6.61 6.21 11.43
N ASN A 120 7.31 5.49 10.55
CA ASN A 120 8.13 6.04 9.46
C ASN A 120 7.57 5.77 8.05
N CYS A 121 6.41 5.11 7.90
CA CYS A 121 5.81 4.84 6.58
C CYS A 121 5.49 6.10 5.74
N VAL A 122 5.46 7.28 6.35
CA VAL A 122 5.28 8.59 5.68
C VAL A 122 6.59 9.32 5.41
N LEU A 123 7.72 8.62 5.56
CA LEU A 123 9.08 9.13 5.33
C LEU A 123 9.79 8.36 4.22
N ILE A 124 9.07 7.50 3.49
CA ILE A 124 9.62 6.73 2.37
C ILE A 124 10.03 7.70 1.26
N ASP A 125 11.29 7.67 0.87
CA ASP A 125 11.80 8.48 -0.24
C ASP A 125 11.32 7.88 -1.59
N PRO A 126 10.57 8.63 -2.41
CA PRO A 126 10.14 8.17 -3.72
C PRO A 126 11.31 7.78 -4.64
N ASP A 127 12.44 8.49 -4.58
CA ASP A 127 13.60 8.20 -5.43
C ASP A 127 14.26 6.89 -5.02
N ASP A 128 14.26 6.57 -3.72
CA ASP A 128 14.75 5.29 -3.19
C ASP A 128 13.83 4.14 -3.60
N PHE A 129 12.50 4.35 -3.54
CA PHE A 129 11.53 3.36 -4.00
C PHE A 129 11.67 3.07 -5.51
N ASP A 130 11.81 4.10 -6.34
CA ASP A 130 12.01 3.94 -7.78
C ASP A 130 13.36 3.27 -8.09
N THR A 131 14.41 3.62 -7.35
CA THR A 131 15.72 2.95 -7.44
C THR A 131 15.60 1.47 -7.10
N TYR A 132 14.89 1.12 -6.02
CA TYR A 132 14.60 -0.27 -5.66
C TYR A 132 13.84 -0.99 -6.78
N ARG A 133 12.79 -0.39 -7.34
CA ARG A 133 12.02 -1.00 -8.45
C ARG A 133 12.84 -1.25 -9.70
N ALA A 134 13.87 -0.43 -9.94
CA ALA A 134 14.81 -0.62 -11.04
C ALA A 134 15.97 -1.58 -10.70
N SER A 135 16.02 -2.11 -9.48
CA SER A 135 17.11 -2.97 -9.00
C SER A 135 16.88 -4.46 -9.27
N SER A 136 17.97 -5.23 -9.18
CA SER A 136 17.89 -6.69 -9.19
C SER A 136 17.16 -7.26 -7.97
N ALA A 137 17.12 -6.54 -6.85
CA ALA A 137 16.39 -6.97 -5.66
C ALA A 137 14.89 -7.07 -5.95
N PHE A 138 14.32 -6.09 -6.67
CA PHE A 138 12.93 -6.15 -7.10
C PHE A 138 12.67 -7.33 -8.06
N ILE A 139 13.58 -7.59 -9.00
CA ILE A 139 13.47 -8.75 -9.91
C ILE A 139 13.47 -10.06 -9.13
N MET A 140 14.38 -10.20 -8.16
CA MET A 140 14.50 -11.39 -7.31
C MET A 140 13.24 -11.59 -6.46
N PHE A 141 12.73 -10.52 -5.85
CA PHE A 141 11.49 -10.55 -5.07
C PHE A 141 10.31 -11.00 -5.94
N ARG A 142 10.12 -10.39 -7.11
CA ARG A 142 9.01 -10.70 -8.04
C ARG A 142 9.06 -12.08 -8.65
N SER A 143 10.26 -12.61 -8.90
CA SER A 143 10.44 -13.81 -9.73
C SER A 143 10.74 -15.06 -8.90
N CYS A 144 10.94 -14.92 -7.59
CA CYS A 144 11.45 -15.97 -6.70
C CYS A 144 12.67 -16.71 -7.28
N THR A 145 13.45 -16.04 -8.13
CA THR A 145 14.54 -16.63 -8.90
C THR A 145 15.75 -15.72 -8.85
N ILE A 146 16.91 -16.32 -8.55
CA ILE A 146 18.21 -15.66 -8.66
C ILE A 146 18.52 -15.53 -10.16
N PRO A 147 18.72 -14.31 -10.71
CA PRO A 147 19.09 -14.13 -12.10
C PRO A 147 20.38 -14.89 -12.40
N GLN A 148 20.37 -15.77 -13.40
CA GLN A 148 21.58 -16.44 -13.86
C GLN A 148 22.42 -15.44 -14.69
N SER A 149 23.74 -15.42 -14.45
CA SER A 149 24.67 -14.63 -15.25
C SER A 149 24.58 -15.05 -16.71
N LEU A 150 24.38 -14.08 -17.61
CA LEU A 150 24.43 -14.29 -19.06
C LEU A 150 25.85 -14.54 -19.58
N VAL A 151 26.87 -14.29 -18.74
CA VAL A 151 28.27 -14.48 -19.08
C VAL A 151 28.83 -15.64 -18.27
N SER A 152 29.16 -16.72 -18.97
CA SER A 152 30.07 -17.75 -18.48
C SER A 152 31.45 -17.13 -18.34
N LYS A 153 32.02 -17.09 -17.13
CA LYS A 153 33.44 -16.73 -17.00
C LYS A 153 34.26 -17.72 -17.82
N PRO A 154 35.15 -17.27 -18.72
CA PRO A 154 36.08 -18.17 -19.37
C PRO A 154 36.97 -18.78 -18.28
N SER A 155 37.05 -20.11 -18.31
CA SER A 155 37.88 -20.97 -17.45
C SER A 155 39.37 -20.77 -17.71
#